data_AF-A0A1V3S416-F1
#
_entry.id   AF-A0A1V3S416-F1
#
_cell.length_a   1.000
_cell.length_b   1.000
_cell.length_c   1.000
_cell.angle_alpha   90.00
_cell.angle_beta   90.00
_cell.angle_gamma   90.00
#
_symmetry.space_group_name_H-M   'P 1'
#
loop_
_entity.id
_entity.type
_entity.pdbx_description
1 polymer ?
#
loop_
_entity_poly.entity_id
_entity_poly.type
_entity_poly.pdbx_seq_one_letter_code
_entity_poly.pdbx_strand_id
1 'polypeptide(L)'
;MKFQDALVHREHRFCVGTELDSGRFYVCIPVSNGMVDYEEYYAIDRATFELFRRDPDAALPFVARCRKRELDELLIVPPGTNRGTAI
;
A
#
# COMPACT_ATOMS: atom_id res chain seq x y z
N MET A 1 5.15 -13.45 7.03
CA MET A 1 4.42 -12.54 6.13
C MET A 1 5.04 -12.64 4.77
N LYS A 2 4.28 -13.19 3.82
CA LYS A 2 4.67 -13.29 2.42
C LYS A 2 3.71 -12.42 1.62
N PHE A 3 4.23 -11.41 0.94
CA PHE A 3 3.45 -10.51 0.11
C PHE A 3 3.60 -10.92 -1.36
N GLN A 4 2.49 -10.98 -2.08
CA GLN A 4 2.47 -11.25 -3.52
C GLN A 4 1.73 -10.11 -4.23
N ASP A 5 2.46 -9.37 -5.04
CA ASP A 5 1.90 -8.29 -5.84
C ASP A 5 1.10 -8.88 -7.02
N ALA A 6 -0.14 -8.42 -7.14
CA ALA A 6 -1.01 -8.72 -8.26
C ALA A 6 -0.89 -7.62 -9.35
N LEU A 7 -0.61 -6.39 -8.94
CA LEU A 7 -0.48 -5.24 -9.83
C LEU A 7 0.57 -4.25 -9.29
N VAL A 8 1.42 -3.74 -10.17
CA VAL A 8 2.40 -2.71 -9.86
C VAL A 8 2.19 -1.52 -10.79
N HIS A 9 1.79 -0.37 -10.22
CA HIS A 9 1.58 0.86 -10.96
C HIS A 9 2.80 1.77 -10.84
N ARG A 10 3.69 1.72 -11.83
CA ARG A 10 4.98 2.41 -11.77
C ARG A 10 4.86 3.93 -11.82
N GLU A 11 3.95 4.47 -12.62
CA GLU A 11 3.77 5.92 -12.79
C GLU A 11 3.34 6.60 -11.49
N HIS A 12 2.30 6.06 -10.84
CA HIS A 12 1.81 6.55 -9.56
C HIS A 12 2.48 5.93 -8.32
N ARG A 13 3.47 5.05 -8.52
CA ARG A 13 4.28 4.39 -7.48
C ARG A 13 3.44 3.76 -6.37
N PHE A 14 2.65 2.75 -6.72
CA PHE A 14 1.97 1.89 -5.74
C PHE A 14 1.87 0.47 -6.26
N CYS A 15 1.60 -0.48 -5.37
CA CYS A 15 1.28 -1.85 -5.73
C CYS A 15 -0.01 -2.31 -5.03
N VAL A 16 -0.65 -3.34 -5.57
CA VAL A 16 -1.82 -4.00 -4.99
C VAL A 16 -1.57 -5.49 -5.00
N GLY A 17 -1.84 -6.17 -3.88
CA GLY A 17 -1.49 -7.58 -3.74
C GLY A 17 -2.25 -8.30 -2.65
N THR A 18 -1.82 -9.54 -2.39
CA THR A 18 -2.36 -10.41 -1.34
C THR A 18 -1.23 -10.89 -0.42
N GLU A 19 -1.44 -10.77 0.88
CA GLU A 19 -0.58 -11.35 1.90
C GLU A 19 -0.98 -12.82 2.07
N LEU A 20 -0.05 -13.73 1.74
CA LEU A 20 -0.33 -15.16 1.56
C LEU A 20 -0.55 -15.92 2.87
N ASP A 21 0.00 -15.45 3.99
CA ASP A 21 -0.13 -16.17 5.27
C ASP A 21 -1.53 -15.96 5.89
N SER A 22 -2.11 -14.76 5.73
CA SER A 22 -3.43 -14.37 6.26
C SER A 22 -4.54 -14.27 5.22
N GLY A 23 -4.20 -14.27 3.93
CA GLY A 23 -5.15 -14.06 2.82
C GLY A 23 -5.69 -12.63 2.73
N ARG A 24 -5.05 -11.66 3.39
CA ARG A 24 -5.47 -10.26 3.37
C ARG A 24 -5.03 -9.58 2.08
N PHE A 25 -5.87 -8.70 1.57
CA PHE A 25 -5.52 -7.86 0.43
C PHE A 25 -4.86 -6.57 0.91
N TYR A 26 -3.94 -6.03 0.11
CA TYR A 26 -3.23 -4.80 0.47
C TYR A 26 -3.00 -3.87 -0.72
N VAL A 27 -2.80 -2.59 -0.39
CA VAL A 27 -2.10 -1.60 -1.24
C VAL A 27 -0.75 -1.30 -0.59
N CYS A 28 0.32 -1.30 -1.38
CA CYS A 28 1.63 -0.84 -0.93
C CYS A 28 2.02 0.50 -1.56
N ILE A 29 2.73 1.33 -0.80
CA ILE A 29 3.36 2.55 -1.29
C ILE A 29 4.82 2.62 -0.83
N PRO A 30 5.74 3.13 -1.66
CA PRO A 30 7.11 3.37 -1.24
C PRO A 30 7.19 4.60 -0.33
N VAL A 31 7.96 4.47 0.74
CA VAL A 31 8.25 5.52 1.72
C VAL A 31 9.75 5.59 1.90
N SER A 32 10.30 6.80 1.92
CA SER A 32 11.71 7.02 2.22
C SER A 32 11.86 7.82 3.49
N ASN A 33 12.70 7.34 4.41
CA ASN A 33 13.09 8.10 5.59
C ASN A 33 14.42 8.85 5.42
N GLY A 34 14.90 8.97 4.18
CA GLY A 34 16.19 9.61 3.85
C GLY A 34 17.41 8.72 4.12
N MET A 35 17.25 7.61 4.84
CA MET A 35 18.30 6.60 5.07
C MET A 35 17.98 5.27 4.38
N VAL A 36 16.71 4.88 4.36
CA VAL A 36 16.21 3.63 3.77
C VAL A 36 14.89 3.91 3.05
N ASP A 37 14.76 3.33 1.86
CA ASP A 37 13.50 3.19 1.16
C ASP A 37 12.83 1.87 1.59
N TYR A 38 11.59 1.95 2.02
CA TYR A 38 10.80 0.80 2.45
C TYR A 38 9.35 0.93 1.94
N GLU A 39 8.56 -0.12 2.10
CA GLU A 39 7.16 -0.15 1.66
C GLU A 39 6.21 -0.16 2.85
N GLU A 40 5.16 0.66 2.78
CA GLU A 40 4.04 0.60 3.70
C GLU A 40 2.88 -0.17 3.09
N TYR A 41 2.36 -1.15 3.83
CA TYR A 41 1.26 -2.01 3.39
C TYR A 41 -0.02 -1.65 4.13
N TYR A 42 -1.05 -1.27 3.39
CA TYR A 42 -2.37 -0.90 3.89
C TYR A 42 -3.38 -1.99 3.56
N ALA A 43 -4.10 -2.50 4.55
CA ALA A 43 -5.13 -3.50 4.37
C ALA A 43 -6.32 -2.92 3.59
N ILE A 44 -6.84 -3.69 2.65
CA ILE A 44 -8.07 -3.39 1.91
C ILE A 44 -9.00 -4.60 1.92
N ASP A 45 -10.28 -4.37 1.67
CA ASP A 45 -11.24 -5.46 1.47
C ASP A 45 -11.14 -6.05 0.06
N ARG A 46 -11.82 -7.19 -0.14
CA ARG A 46 -11.82 -7.89 -1.42
C ARG A 46 -12.47 -7.08 -2.54
N ALA A 47 -13.50 -6.29 -2.24
CA ALA A 47 -14.22 -5.52 -3.25
C ALA A 47 -13.32 -4.40 -3.82
N THR A 48 -12.59 -3.73 -2.93
CA THR A 48 -11.59 -2.71 -3.25
C THR A 48 -10.44 -3.31 -4.03
N PHE A 49 -9.95 -4.49 -3.64
CA PHE A 49 -8.90 -5.20 -4.37
C PHE A 49 -9.30 -5.49 -5.82
N GLU A 50 -10.48 -6.08 -6.05
CA GLU A 50 -10.96 -6.38 -7.41
C GLU A 50 -11.19 -5.10 -8.23
N LEU A 51 -11.66 -4.02 -7.59
CA LEU A 51 -11.82 -2.72 -8.24
C LEU A 51 -10.46 -2.19 -8.71
N PHE A 52 -9.46 -2.11 -7.84
CA PHE A 52 -8.13 -1.59 -8.17
C PHE A 52 -7.40 -2.47 -9.18
N ARG A 53 -7.68 -3.77 -9.19
CA ARG A 53 -7.13 -4.69 -10.20
C ARG A 53 -7.75 -4.47 -11.58
N ARG A 54 -9.04 -4.12 -11.65
CA ARG A 54 -9.74 -3.83 -12.92
C ARG A 54 -9.48 -2.42 -13.42
N ASP A 55 -9.41 -1.46 -12.50
CA ASP A 55 -9.23 -0.03 -12.74
C ASP A 55 -8.19 0.53 -11.76
N PRO A 56 -6.90 0.51 -12.14
CA PRO A 56 -5.82 0.95 -11.26
C PRO A 56 -5.90 2.44 -10.90
N ASP A 57 -6.47 3.27 -11.78
CA ASP A 57 -6.61 4.71 -11.52
C ASP A 57 -7.64 5.00 -10.42
N ALA A 58 -8.59 4.08 -10.18
CA ALA A 58 -9.49 4.16 -9.04
C ALA A 58 -8.77 4.05 -7.68
N ALA A 59 -7.52 3.55 -7.65
CA ALA A 59 -6.71 3.48 -6.44
C ALA A 59 -6.04 4.82 -6.08
N LEU A 60 -5.98 5.78 -7.00
CA LEU A 60 -5.25 7.05 -6.78
C LEU A 60 -5.78 7.87 -5.60
N PRO A 61 -7.10 8.03 -5.41
CA PRO A 61 -7.62 8.72 -4.23
C PRO A 61 -7.23 8.00 -2.93
N PHE A 62 -7.23 6.67 -2.92
CA PHE A 62 -6.84 5.88 -1.75
C PHE A 62 -5.34 6.05 -1.45
N VAL A 63 -4.48 5.89 -2.46
CA VAL A 63 -3.03 6.10 -2.36
C VAL A 63 -2.70 7.51 -1.89
N ALA A 64 -3.41 8.53 -2.37
CA ALA A 64 -3.21 9.91 -1.93
C ALA A 64 -3.52 10.08 -0.42
N ARG A 65 -4.55 9.41 0.09
CA ARG A 65 -4.88 9.43 1.53
C ARG A 65 -3.86 8.67 2.37
N CYS A 66 -3.35 7.53 1.88
CA CYS A 66 -2.23 6.81 2.49
C CYS A 66 -0.98 7.69 2.60
N ARG A 67 -0.61 8.40 1.52
CA ARG A 67 0.54 9.34 1.52
C ARG A 67 0.39 10.48 2.54
N LYS A 68 -0.86 10.90 2.80
CA LYS A 68 -1.19 11.90 3.83
C LYS A 68 -1.32 11.32 5.25
N ARG A 69 -1.12 10.01 5.42
CA ARG A 69 -1.25 9.29 6.69
C ARG A 69 -2.67 9.31 7.27
N GLU A 70 -3.68 9.54 6.43
CA GLU A 70 -5.09 9.58 6.84
C GLU A 70 -5.69 8.18 7.08
N LEU A 71 -4.97 7.12 6.68
CA LEU A 71 -5.42 5.74 6.70
C LEU A 71 -4.46 4.84 7.50
N ASP A 72 -3.72 5.41 8.44
CA ASP A 72 -2.76 4.67 9.27
C ASP A 72 -3.38 3.54 10.08
N GLU A 73 -4.67 3.65 10.40
CA GLU A 73 -5.44 2.58 11.06
C GLU A 73 -5.50 1.28 10.24
N LEU A 74 -5.26 1.35 8.93
CA LEU A 74 -5.24 0.22 8.01
C LEU A 74 -3.83 -0.37 7.82
N LEU A 75 -2.79 0.19 8.44
CA LEU A 75 -1.42 -0.31 8.29
C LEU A 75 -1.30 -1.74 8.82
N ILE A 76 -0.84 -2.65 7.96
CA ILE A 76 -0.58 -4.06 8.32
C ILE A 76 0.66 -4.15 9.21
N VAL A 77 1.66 -3.31 8.94
CA VAL A 77 2.88 -3.19 9.73
C VAL A 77 2.94 -1.77 10.30
N PRO A 78 2.99 -1.61 11.63
CA PRO A 78 3.07 -0.29 12.23
C PRO A 78 4.37 0.40 11.82
N PRO A 79 4.35 1.71 11.56
CA PRO A 79 5.53 2.42 11.14
C PRO A 79 6.54 2.52 12.30
N GLY A 80 7.83 2.48 11.97
CA GLY A 80 8.89 2.72 12.95
C GLY A 80 8.94 4.18 13.42
N THR A 81 9.71 4.46 14.48
CA THR A 81 9.86 5.80 15.07
C THR A 81 10.33 6.85 14.05
N ASN A 82 11.14 6.45 13.06
CA ASN A 82 11.55 7.32 11.95
C ASN A 82 10.92 6.86 10.63
N ARG A 83 9.61 7.16 10.50
CA ARG A 83 8.76 6.77 9.36
C ARG A 83 9.15 7.43 8.03
N GLY A 84 9.69 8.65 8.03
CA GLY A 84 10.00 9.31 6.76
C GLY A 84 8.79 9.85 5.99
N THR A 85 8.95 10.08 4.69
CA THR A 85 7.94 10.70 3.80
C THR A 85 7.59 9.76 2.65
N ALA A 86 6.29 9.61 2.38
CA ALA A 86 5.80 8.83 1.26
C ALA A 86 6.12 9.53 -0.07
N ILE A 87 6.57 8.75 -1.07
CA ILE A 87 7.08 9.27 -2.36
C ILE A 87 6.03 9.10 -3.47
#